data_AF-A0A939W6F3-F1
#
_entry.id   AF-A0A939W6F3-F1
#
_cell.length_a   1.000
_cell.length_b   1.000
_cell.length_c   1.000
_cell.angle_alpha   90.00
_cell.angle_beta   90.00
_cell.angle_gamma   90.00
#
_symmetry.space_group_name_H-M   'P 1'
#
loop_
_entity.id
_entity.type
_entity.pdbx_description
1 polymer ?
#
loop_
_entity_poly.entity_id
_entity_poly.type
_entity_poly.pdbx_seq_one_letter_code
_entity_poly.pdbx_strand_id
1 'polypeptide(L)'
;SSTEPNLQNIPIRTEQGREIRKVFLPAEGMIFLDADYSQIELRLMAHMSGDPALIAAYNNAEDIHRMTASQVFHVPFDEVTPEQRSAAKAVNFGILYGISSFGLGQNLGIDRKTAEAYIEAYYERYPAMKAYLTENVRLAKEKGFVRTMFNRIRPIPELESGNFMQRSFGERVAMNSPIQGTAADIMKLAMIRVHDALKKKGLKSRMLVQVHDEILLEVPLAEADEVRKLVKEAMEGAAKLSVPLVADIHTGASWYEAK
;
A
#
# COMPACT_ATOMS: atom_id res chain seq x y z
N SER A 1 -12.03 -8.94 1.92
CA SER A 1 -12.76 -8.91 0.64
C SER A 1 -14.10 -8.22 0.89
N SER A 2 -14.76 -7.77 -0.18
CA SER A 2 -16.10 -7.21 -0.17
C SER A 2 -16.93 -7.95 -1.22
N THR A 3 -18.17 -8.30 -0.90
CA THR A 3 -19.09 -9.04 -1.79
C THR A 3 -20.49 -8.48 -1.63
N GLU A 4 -21.29 -8.50 -2.70
CA GLU A 4 -22.71 -8.12 -2.71
C GLU A 4 -23.02 -6.72 -2.14
N PRO A 5 -22.52 -5.61 -2.74
CA PRO A 5 -21.62 -5.51 -3.88
C PRO A 5 -20.14 -5.53 -3.48
N ASN A 6 -19.24 -5.81 -4.43
CA ASN A 6 -17.81 -5.67 -4.20
C ASN A 6 -17.37 -4.20 -4.34
N LEU A 7 -17.30 -3.50 -3.21
CA LEU A 7 -16.92 -2.09 -3.16
C LEU A 7 -15.43 -1.85 -3.51
N GLN A 8 -14.59 -2.89 -3.44
CA GLN A 8 -13.17 -2.80 -3.84
C GLN A 8 -13.00 -2.66 -5.36
N ASN A 9 -13.99 -3.09 -6.13
CA ASN A 9 -13.92 -3.08 -7.60
C ASN A 9 -14.50 -1.81 -8.23
N ILE A 10 -15.01 -0.86 -7.44
CA ILE A 10 -15.52 0.40 -7.98
C ILE A 10 -14.33 1.23 -8.50
N PRO A 11 -14.22 1.48 -9.82
CA PRO A 11 -13.06 2.16 -10.39
C PRO A 11 -12.88 3.57 -9.81
N ILE A 12 -11.64 3.96 -9.53
CA ILE A 12 -11.33 5.29 -9.00
C ILE A 12 -11.00 6.28 -10.12
N ARG A 13 -10.36 5.80 -11.19
CA ARG A 13 -9.76 6.66 -12.23
C ARG A 13 -10.63 6.87 -13.46
N THR A 14 -11.68 6.07 -13.65
CA THR A 14 -12.57 6.21 -14.81
C THR A 14 -13.69 7.19 -14.49
N GLU A 15 -14.16 7.93 -15.49
CA GLU A 15 -15.31 8.84 -15.35
C GLU A 15 -16.54 8.13 -14.76
N GLN A 16 -16.87 6.95 -15.29
CA GLN A 16 -17.97 6.13 -14.77
C GLN A 16 -17.80 5.76 -13.29
N GLY A 17 -16.58 5.42 -12.87
CA GLY A 17 -16.28 5.09 -11.47
C GLY A 17 -16.44 6.30 -10.54
N ARG A 18 -16.09 7.49 -11.03
CA ARG A 18 -16.31 8.76 -10.32
C ARG A 18 -17.80 9.05 -10.14
N GLU A 19 -18.60 8.88 -11.20
CA GLU A 19 -20.05 9.04 -11.10
C GLU A 19 -20.70 8.06 -10.11
N ILE A 20 -20.25 6.79 -10.11
CA ILE A 20 -20.72 5.81 -9.12
C ILE A 20 -20.38 6.26 -7.69
N ARG A 21 -19.17 6.80 -7.44
CA ARG A 21 -18.80 7.27 -6.09
C ARG A 21 -19.63 8.47 -5.61
N LYS A 22 -20.17 9.29 -6.51
CA LYS A 22 -21.05 10.43 -6.16
C LYS A 22 -22.41 10.01 -5.61
N VAL A 23 -22.89 8.79 -5.93
CA VAL A 23 -24.21 8.32 -5.47
C VAL A 23 -24.19 7.87 -4.01
N PHE A 24 -23.01 7.65 -3.44
CA PHE A 24 -22.84 7.41 -2.02
C PHE A 24 -22.86 8.76 -1.31
N LEU A 25 -23.94 8.98 -0.56
CA LEU A 25 -24.19 10.21 0.19
C LEU A 25 -24.29 9.88 1.69
N PRO A 26 -23.78 10.76 2.56
CA PRO A 26 -23.98 10.65 3.99
C PRO A 26 -25.44 10.97 4.35
N ALA A 27 -25.88 10.53 5.52
CA ALA A 27 -27.16 10.94 6.09
C ALA A 27 -27.23 12.46 6.32
N GLU A 28 -28.45 12.98 6.44
CA GLU A 28 -28.68 14.41 6.66
C GLU A 28 -27.95 14.93 7.91
N GLY A 29 -27.26 16.06 7.79
CA GLY A 29 -26.44 16.65 8.85
C GLY A 29 -25.09 15.98 9.09
N MET A 30 -24.73 15.00 8.27
CA MET A 30 -23.45 14.27 8.32
C MET A 30 -22.60 14.56 7.08
N ILE A 31 -21.30 14.25 7.19
CA ILE A 31 -20.33 14.25 6.10
C ILE A 31 -19.61 12.90 6.07
N PHE A 32 -18.98 12.58 4.95
CA PHE A 32 -17.99 11.51 4.92
C PHE A 32 -16.62 12.02 5.29
N LEU A 33 -15.88 11.16 6.00
CA LEU A 33 -14.47 11.29 6.30
C LEU A 33 -13.77 10.04 5.78
N ASP A 34 -12.92 10.22 4.78
CA ASP A 34 -12.09 9.17 4.21
C ASP A 34 -10.68 9.29 4.79
N ALA A 35 -10.14 8.17 5.26
CA ALA A 35 -8.80 8.12 5.81
C ALA A 35 -8.03 6.96 5.17
N ASP A 36 -6.94 7.29 4.47
CA ASP A 36 -6.11 6.37 3.68
C ASP A 36 -4.67 6.34 4.19
N TYR A 37 -4.05 5.17 4.22
CA TYR A 37 -2.62 5.12 4.53
C TYR A 37 -1.77 5.46 3.31
N SER A 38 -0.97 6.51 3.43
CA SER A 38 -0.05 6.93 2.39
C SER A 38 1.07 5.90 2.18
N GLN A 39 0.91 5.06 1.14
CA GLN A 39 1.89 4.08 0.66
C GLN A 39 2.36 3.08 1.74
N ILE A 40 1.42 2.54 2.52
CA ILE A 40 1.72 1.63 3.64
C ILE A 40 2.62 0.46 3.25
N GLU A 41 2.41 -0.16 2.09
CA GLU A 41 3.19 -1.33 1.67
C GLU A 41 4.67 -1.00 1.43
N LEU A 42 4.98 0.18 0.87
CA LEU A 42 6.37 0.61 0.69
C LEU A 42 7.03 0.95 2.04
N ARG A 43 6.29 1.59 2.95
CA ARG A 43 6.76 1.87 4.31
C ARG A 43 7.04 0.57 5.08
N LEU A 44 6.19 -0.44 4.90
CA LEU A 44 6.40 -1.77 5.44
C LEU A 44 7.60 -2.47 4.81
N MET A 45 7.83 -2.30 3.50
CA MET A 45 9.06 -2.81 2.88
C MET A 45 10.29 -2.18 3.52
N ALA A 46 10.32 -0.85 3.70
CA ALA A 46 11.42 -0.15 4.38
C ALA A 46 11.65 -0.71 5.79
N HIS A 47 10.56 -0.89 6.55
CA HIS A 47 10.64 -1.40 7.91
C HIS A 47 11.11 -2.85 8.00
N MET A 48 10.47 -3.74 7.25
CA MET A 48 10.69 -5.19 7.35
C MET A 48 11.99 -5.64 6.71
N SER A 49 12.45 -4.94 5.66
CA SER A 49 13.78 -5.19 5.09
C SER A 49 14.91 -4.59 5.92
N GLY A 50 14.64 -3.55 6.71
CA GLY A 50 15.66 -2.81 7.43
C GLY A 50 16.61 -2.02 6.52
N ASP A 51 16.22 -1.76 5.28
CA ASP A 51 17.10 -1.09 4.31
C ASP A 51 17.35 0.38 4.70
N PRO A 52 18.60 0.78 5.00
CA PRO A 52 18.89 2.09 5.54
C PRO A 52 18.62 3.21 4.54
N ALA A 53 18.84 2.97 3.24
CA ALA A 53 18.60 3.97 2.20
C ALA A 53 17.09 4.19 2.01
N LEU A 54 16.31 3.10 2.02
CA LEU A 54 14.85 3.19 1.89
C LEU A 54 14.21 3.82 3.14
N ILE A 55 14.69 3.47 4.34
CA ILE A 55 14.25 4.09 5.60
C ILE A 55 14.56 5.59 5.61
N ALA A 56 15.78 5.97 5.23
CA ALA A 56 16.19 7.38 5.17
C ALA A 56 15.31 8.17 4.20
N ALA A 57 15.04 7.64 3.01
CA ALA A 57 14.19 8.31 2.02
C ALA A 57 12.79 8.63 2.58
N TYR A 58 12.17 7.69 3.31
CA TYR A 58 10.87 7.93 3.94
C TYR A 58 10.92 8.92 5.11
N ASN A 59 11.97 8.88 5.92
CA ASN A 59 12.14 9.79 7.06
C ASN A 59 12.45 11.23 6.61
N ASN A 60 13.08 11.40 5.46
CA ASN A 60 13.38 12.70 4.85
C ASN A 60 12.27 13.23 3.93
N ALA A 61 11.14 12.51 3.82
CA ALA A 61 10.06 12.81 2.88
C ALA A 61 10.52 12.95 1.42
N GLU A 62 11.52 12.16 1.02
CA GLU A 62 12.03 12.13 -0.36
C GLU A 62 10.98 11.51 -1.30
N ASP A 63 10.84 12.08 -2.50
CA ASP A 63 9.95 11.51 -3.52
C ASP A 63 10.65 10.34 -4.21
N ILE A 64 10.51 9.15 -3.61
CA ILE A 64 11.14 7.91 -4.09
C ILE A 64 10.73 7.59 -5.54
N HIS A 65 9.50 7.94 -5.95
CA HIS A 65 9.07 7.73 -7.33
C HIS A 65 9.82 8.64 -8.29
N ARG A 66 10.01 9.91 -7.92
CA ARG A 66 10.81 10.87 -8.69
C ARG A 66 12.29 10.50 -8.70
N MET A 67 12.84 10.02 -7.59
CA MET A 67 14.21 9.51 -7.53
C MET A 67 14.40 8.32 -8.47
N THR A 68 13.50 7.32 -8.40
CA THR A 68 13.52 6.19 -9.34
C THR A 68 13.40 6.68 -10.77
N ALA A 69 12.48 7.60 -11.07
CA ALA A 69 12.32 8.15 -12.42
C ALA A 69 13.57 8.85 -12.93
N SER A 70 14.22 9.67 -12.11
CA SER A 70 15.47 10.35 -12.45
C SER A 70 16.56 9.34 -12.85
N GLN A 71 16.68 8.25 -12.10
CA GLN A 71 17.64 7.18 -12.38
C GLN A 71 17.26 6.36 -13.61
N VAL A 72 15.98 6.00 -13.76
CA VAL A 72 15.45 5.16 -14.85
C VAL A 72 15.47 5.90 -16.18
N PHE A 73 15.06 7.16 -16.22
CA PHE A 73 15.00 7.95 -17.45
C PHE A 73 16.28 8.75 -17.72
N HIS A 74 17.28 8.63 -16.86
CA HIS A 74 18.54 9.37 -16.93
C HIS A 74 18.34 10.90 -17.06
N VAL A 75 17.35 11.44 -16.35
CA VAL A 75 17.03 12.87 -16.30
C VAL A 75 17.36 13.43 -14.91
N PRO A 76 17.79 14.69 -14.79
CA PRO A 76 17.95 15.33 -13.49
C PRO A 76 16.67 15.25 -12.64
N PHE A 77 16.82 15.14 -11.32
CA PHE A 77 15.70 14.99 -10.38
C PHE A 77 14.61 16.06 -10.58
N ASP A 78 15.03 17.30 -10.81
CA ASP A 78 14.15 18.45 -10.99
C ASP A 78 13.47 18.49 -12.38
N GLU A 79 13.99 17.74 -13.35
CA GLU A 79 13.46 17.64 -14.72
C GLU A 79 12.52 16.45 -14.92
N VAL A 80 12.32 15.62 -13.89
CA VAL A 80 11.40 14.48 -13.96
C VAL A 80 9.97 14.96 -14.19
N THR A 81 9.39 14.54 -15.32
CA THR A 81 8.00 14.87 -15.66
C THR A 81 7.00 14.08 -14.81
N PRO A 82 5.75 14.56 -14.66
CA PRO A 82 4.68 13.80 -13.99
C PRO A 82 4.45 12.41 -14.59
N GLU A 83 4.58 12.27 -15.91
CA GLU A 83 4.43 11.00 -16.64
C GLU A 83 5.54 10.02 -16.27
N GLN A 84 6.80 10.49 -16.26
CA GLN A 84 7.96 9.70 -15.86
C GLN A 84 7.85 9.25 -14.40
N ARG A 85 7.44 10.16 -13.51
CA ARG A 85 7.17 9.84 -12.10
C ARG A 85 6.07 8.77 -11.96
N SER A 86 5.00 8.88 -12.73
CA SER A 86 3.89 7.91 -12.74
C SER A 86 4.34 6.53 -13.25
N ALA A 87 5.17 6.49 -14.29
CA ALA A 87 5.77 5.26 -14.79
C ALA A 87 6.68 4.61 -13.72
N ALA A 88 7.56 5.39 -13.10
CA ALA A 88 8.44 4.92 -12.02
C ALA A 88 7.69 4.44 -10.77
N LYS A 89 6.49 4.99 -10.50
CA LYS A 89 5.59 4.44 -9.48
C LYS A 89 5.21 2.99 -9.80
N ALA A 90 4.80 2.71 -11.03
CA ALA A 90 4.49 1.34 -11.45
C ALA A 90 5.73 0.42 -11.38
N VAL A 91 6.92 0.95 -11.66
CA VAL A 91 8.20 0.22 -11.48
C VAL A 91 8.42 -0.15 -10.02
N ASN A 92 8.38 0.82 -9.10
CA ASN A 92 8.62 0.57 -7.67
C ASN A 92 7.66 -0.50 -7.13
N PHE A 93 6.37 -0.38 -7.43
CA PHE A 93 5.38 -1.40 -7.04
C PHE A 93 5.66 -2.74 -7.73
N GLY A 94 5.98 -2.76 -9.03
CA GLY A 94 6.35 -3.98 -9.73
C GLY A 94 7.52 -4.71 -9.06
N ILE A 95 8.61 -3.99 -8.76
CA ILE A 95 9.80 -4.57 -8.14
C ILE A 95 9.50 -5.06 -6.72
N LEU A 96 8.73 -4.31 -5.93
CA LEU A 96 8.22 -4.77 -4.63
C LEU A 96 7.44 -6.09 -4.74
N TYR A 97 6.68 -6.24 -5.82
CA TYR A 97 5.84 -7.42 -6.06
C TYR A 97 6.54 -8.57 -6.80
N GLY A 98 7.87 -8.48 -6.97
CA GLY A 98 8.64 -9.51 -7.66
C GLY A 98 8.35 -9.60 -9.16
N ILE A 99 8.12 -8.46 -9.83
CA ILE A 99 7.94 -8.41 -11.28
C ILE A 99 9.22 -8.92 -11.97
N SER A 100 9.05 -9.68 -13.06
CA SER A 100 10.17 -10.08 -13.90
C SER A 100 10.60 -8.94 -14.82
N SER A 101 11.84 -8.97 -15.31
CA SER A 101 12.32 -8.03 -16.34
C SER A 101 11.45 -8.05 -17.60
N PHE A 102 10.87 -9.21 -17.95
CA PHE A 102 9.87 -9.31 -19.01
C PHE A 102 8.59 -8.51 -18.72
N GLY A 103 8.00 -8.70 -17.53
CA GLY A 103 6.78 -7.98 -17.13
C GLY A 103 7.02 -6.48 -16.99
N LEU A 104 8.18 -6.09 -16.47
CA LEU A 104 8.58 -4.69 -16.37
C LEU A 104 8.78 -4.06 -17.76
N GLY A 105 9.43 -4.77 -18.68
CA GLY A 105 9.61 -4.34 -20.06
C GLY A 105 8.28 -4.07 -20.77
N GLN A 106 7.29 -4.96 -20.59
CA GLN A 106 5.95 -4.77 -21.13
C GLN A 106 5.23 -3.55 -20.54
N ASN A 107 5.31 -3.36 -19.20
CA ASN A 107 4.65 -2.24 -18.53
C ASN A 107 5.22 -0.88 -18.95
N LEU A 108 6.52 -0.82 -19.26
CA LEU A 108 7.22 0.40 -19.61
C LEU A 108 7.38 0.61 -21.13
N GLY A 109 7.06 -0.40 -21.95
CA GLY A 109 7.31 -0.36 -23.39
C GLY A 109 8.80 -0.35 -23.76
N ILE A 110 9.66 -0.96 -22.92
CA ILE A 110 11.11 -1.03 -23.12
C ILE A 110 11.56 -2.48 -23.37
N ASP A 111 12.76 -2.66 -23.93
CA ASP A 111 13.32 -3.99 -24.12
C ASP A 111 13.70 -4.65 -22.77
N ARG A 112 13.79 -5.97 -22.78
CA ARG A 112 14.06 -6.79 -21.59
C ARG A 112 15.40 -6.46 -20.93
N LYS A 113 16.45 -6.14 -21.71
CA LYS A 113 17.79 -5.89 -21.17
C LYS A 113 17.80 -4.58 -20.39
N THR A 114 17.13 -3.56 -20.90
CA THR A 114 16.93 -2.29 -20.21
C THR A 114 16.12 -2.47 -18.93
N ALA A 115 15.03 -3.25 -18.97
CA ALA A 115 14.23 -3.55 -17.79
C ALA A 115 15.03 -4.32 -16.70
N GLU A 116 15.89 -5.26 -17.11
CA GLU A 116 16.77 -6.00 -16.20
C GLU A 116 17.79 -5.07 -15.52
N ALA A 117 18.45 -4.20 -16.28
CA ALA A 117 19.36 -3.20 -15.73
C ALA A 117 18.69 -2.29 -14.70
N TYR A 118 17.42 -1.91 -14.90
CA TYR A 118 16.67 -1.12 -13.92
C TYR A 118 16.39 -1.88 -12.63
N ILE A 119 16.01 -3.16 -12.72
CA ILE A 119 15.80 -4.00 -11.54
C ILE A 119 17.12 -4.16 -10.78
N GLU A 120 18.22 -4.38 -11.47
CA GLU A 120 19.55 -4.50 -10.88
C GLU A 120 19.97 -3.20 -10.17
N ALA A 121 19.88 -2.05 -10.85
CA ALA A 121 20.21 -0.75 -10.25
C ALA A 121 19.34 -0.45 -9.02
N TYR A 122 18.05 -0.81 -9.05
CA TYR A 122 17.16 -0.66 -7.90
C TYR A 122 17.62 -1.51 -6.71
N TYR A 123 18.03 -2.75 -6.96
CA TYR A 123 18.54 -3.64 -5.92
C TYR A 123 19.95 -3.28 -5.43
N GLU A 124 20.79 -2.67 -6.26
CA GLU A 124 22.08 -2.11 -5.84
C GLU A 124 21.88 -0.92 -4.90
N ARG A 125 20.86 -0.10 -5.16
CA ARG A 125 20.48 1.01 -4.28
C ARG A 125 19.88 0.54 -2.96
N TYR A 126 19.09 -0.54 -2.97
CA TYR A 126 18.39 -1.10 -1.81
C TYR A 126 18.77 -2.58 -1.56
N PRO A 127 20.03 -2.86 -1.17
CA PRO A 127 20.54 -4.22 -1.08
C PRO A 127 19.89 -5.05 0.02
N ALA A 128 19.52 -4.43 1.16
CA ALA A 128 18.88 -5.15 2.25
C ALA A 128 17.44 -5.54 1.90
N MET A 129 16.76 -4.73 1.09
CA MET A 129 15.47 -5.10 0.50
C MET A 129 15.57 -6.34 -0.38
N LYS A 130 16.56 -6.42 -1.28
CA LYS A 130 16.77 -7.64 -2.10
C LYS A 130 17.06 -8.87 -1.23
N ALA A 131 17.90 -8.71 -0.22
CA ALA A 131 18.23 -9.78 0.72
C ALA A 131 16.97 -10.28 1.45
N TYR A 132 16.14 -9.37 1.93
CA TYR A 132 14.87 -9.68 2.59
C TYR A 132 13.91 -10.47 1.69
N LEU A 133 13.72 -10.03 0.44
CA LEU A 133 12.84 -10.72 -0.51
C LEU A 133 13.35 -12.14 -0.84
N THR A 134 14.66 -12.27 -1.04
CA THR A 134 15.29 -13.55 -1.36
C THR A 134 15.21 -14.52 -0.17
N GLU A 135 15.45 -14.02 1.04
CA GLU A 135 15.36 -14.80 2.27
C GLU A 135 13.93 -15.26 2.56
N ASN A 136 12.92 -14.41 2.33
CA ASN A 136 11.51 -14.80 2.45
C ASN A 136 11.17 -15.98 1.53
N VAL A 137 11.63 -15.97 0.28
CA VAL A 137 11.42 -17.09 -0.65
C VAL A 137 12.16 -18.34 -0.18
N ARG A 138 13.41 -18.20 0.28
CA ARG A 138 14.21 -19.32 0.80
C ARG A 138 13.50 -19.99 1.99
N LEU A 139 13.08 -19.20 2.97
CA LEU A 139 12.35 -19.68 4.15
C LEU A 139 10.99 -20.28 3.79
N ALA A 140 10.29 -19.71 2.82
CA ALA A 140 9.02 -20.25 2.35
C ALA A 140 9.18 -21.62 1.70
N LYS A 141 10.26 -21.84 0.92
CA LYS A 141 10.58 -23.15 0.34
C LYS A 141 10.96 -24.18 1.40
N GLU A 142 11.62 -23.75 2.47
CA GLU A 142 12.02 -24.62 3.59
C GLU A 142 10.83 -24.99 4.48
N LYS A 143 9.95 -24.03 4.78
CA LYS A 143 8.88 -24.18 5.79
C LYS A 143 7.48 -24.42 5.21
N GLY A 144 7.28 -24.17 3.91
CA GLY A 144 5.99 -24.25 3.23
C GLY A 144 5.04 -23.07 3.51
N PHE A 145 5.48 -22.03 4.23
CA PHE A 145 4.66 -20.87 4.56
C PHE A 145 5.48 -19.61 4.81
N VAL A 146 4.82 -18.45 4.80
CA VAL A 146 5.37 -17.15 5.23
C VAL A 146 4.56 -16.55 6.38
N ARG A 147 5.11 -15.53 7.05
CA ARG A 147 4.46 -14.84 8.18
C ARG A 147 4.46 -13.32 8.01
N THR A 148 3.42 -12.68 8.53
CA THR A 148 3.39 -11.22 8.73
C THR A 148 4.23 -10.82 9.95
N MET A 149 4.47 -9.52 10.13
CA MET A 149 5.11 -8.99 11.35
C MET A 149 4.36 -9.37 12.63
N PHE A 150 3.05 -9.61 12.53
CA PHE A 150 2.18 -10.04 13.64
C PHE A 150 1.98 -11.56 13.69
N ASN A 151 2.86 -12.32 13.05
CA ASN A 151 2.86 -13.80 13.04
C ASN A 151 1.66 -14.47 12.36
N ARG A 152 0.84 -13.75 11.58
CA ARG A 152 -0.20 -14.37 10.74
C ARG A 152 0.47 -15.22 9.66
N ILE A 153 0.08 -16.49 9.55
CA ILE A 153 0.67 -17.45 8.61
C ILE A 153 -0.10 -17.44 7.28
N ARG A 154 0.63 -17.51 6.17
CA ARG A 154 0.09 -17.88 4.85
C ARG A 154 0.85 -19.12 4.32
N PRO A 155 0.20 -20.29 4.22
CA PRO A 155 0.75 -21.44 3.51
C PRO A 155 0.95 -21.15 2.02
N ILE A 156 1.96 -21.75 1.40
CA ILE A 156 2.29 -21.58 -0.03
C ILE A 156 2.52 -22.96 -0.66
N PRO A 157 1.46 -23.77 -0.85
CA PRO A 157 1.57 -25.09 -1.47
C PRO A 157 2.10 -25.04 -2.91
N GLU A 158 2.01 -23.88 -3.58
CA GLU A 158 2.50 -23.69 -4.94
C GLU A 158 4.01 -23.91 -5.08
N LEU A 159 4.78 -23.77 -4.00
CA LEU A 159 6.23 -23.99 -3.98
C LEU A 159 6.62 -25.47 -4.13
N GLU A 160 5.73 -26.40 -3.76
CA GLU A 160 5.96 -27.85 -3.89
C GLU A 160 5.65 -28.38 -5.30
N SER A 161 5.00 -27.57 -6.15
CA SER A 161 4.56 -28.00 -7.46
C SER A 161 5.71 -28.39 -8.38
N GLY A 162 5.55 -29.45 -9.17
CA GLY A 162 6.45 -29.80 -10.27
C GLY A 162 6.40 -28.80 -11.45
N ASN A 163 5.35 -27.97 -11.53
CA ASN A 163 5.16 -26.98 -12.59
C ASN A 163 5.93 -25.68 -12.31
N PHE A 164 6.82 -25.28 -13.23
CA PHE A 164 7.64 -24.07 -13.11
C PHE A 164 6.82 -22.78 -12.94
N MET A 165 5.71 -22.64 -13.67
CA MET A 165 4.85 -21.45 -13.60
C MET A 165 4.16 -21.33 -12.24
N GLN A 166 3.70 -22.46 -11.69
CA GLN A 166 3.08 -22.51 -10.38
C GLN A 166 4.09 -22.22 -9.26
N ARG A 167 5.30 -22.80 -9.32
CA ARG A 167 6.37 -22.46 -8.38
C ARG A 167 6.75 -20.99 -8.44
N SER A 168 6.92 -20.44 -9.65
CA SER A 168 7.24 -19.02 -9.84
C SER A 168 6.15 -18.11 -9.28
N PHE A 169 4.89 -18.51 -9.37
CA PHE A 169 3.80 -17.82 -8.70
C PHE A 169 3.90 -17.92 -7.17
N GLY A 170 4.18 -19.12 -6.63
CA GLY A 170 4.45 -19.33 -5.20
C GLY A 170 5.59 -18.45 -4.66
N GLU A 171 6.66 -18.26 -5.43
CA GLU A 171 7.77 -17.37 -5.07
C GLU A 171 7.32 -15.91 -4.96
N ARG A 172 6.54 -15.41 -5.93
CA ARG A 172 5.95 -14.05 -5.84
C ARG A 172 4.99 -13.92 -4.67
N VAL A 173 4.21 -14.96 -4.40
CA VAL A 173 3.33 -15.02 -3.22
C VAL A 173 4.16 -14.93 -1.93
N ALA A 174 5.29 -15.63 -1.84
CA ALA A 174 6.18 -15.59 -0.68
C ALA A 174 6.81 -14.21 -0.46
N MET A 175 7.16 -13.51 -1.55
CA MET A 175 7.65 -12.14 -1.49
C MET A 175 6.60 -11.16 -0.97
N ASN A 176 5.36 -11.25 -1.47
CA ASN A 176 4.36 -10.18 -1.31
C ASN A 176 3.52 -10.33 -0.04
N SER A 177 3.22 -11.57 0.35
CA SER A 177 2.27 -11.85 1.42
C SER A 177 2.67 -11.33 2.80
N PRO A 178 3.96 -11.36 3.21
CA PRO A 178 4.38 -10.75 4.46
C PRO A 178 4.04 -9.26 4.53
N ILE A 179 4.28 -8.53 3.44
CA ILE A 179 4.02 -7.08 3.36
C ILE A 179 2.52 -6.80 3.36
N GLN A 180 1.78 -7.38 2.41
CA GLN A 180 0.32 -7.16 2.27
C GLN A 180 -0.45 -7.64 3.50
N GLY A 181 -0.06 -8.80 4.06
CA GLY A 181 -0.67 -9.32 5.27
C GLY A 181 -0.40 -8.42 6.48
N THR A 182 0.81 -7.86 6.59
CA THR A 182 1.13 -6.89 7.64
C THR A 182 0.34 -5.59 7.47
N ALA A 183 0.16 -5.09 6.25
CA ALA A 183 -0.70 -3.93 5.98
C ALA A 183 -2.15 -4.20 6.43
N ALA A 184 -2.68 -5.38 6.10
CA ALA A 184 -4.01 -5.80 6.55
C ALA A 184 -4.12 -5.96 8.08
N ASP A 185 -3.06 -6.42 8.74
CA ASP A 185 -3.00 -6.50 10.20
C ASP A 185 -3.02 -5.10 10.84
N ILE A 186 -2.20 -4.17 10.34
CA ILE A 186 -2.17 -2.78 10.81
C ILE A 186 -3.51 -2.10 10.58
N MET A 187 -4.13 -2.28 9.41
CA MET A 187 -5.46 -1.72 9.14
C MET A 187 -6.50 -2.22 10.15
N LYS A 188 -6.52 -3.52 10.45
CA LYS A 188 -7.44 -4.07 11.47
C LYS A 188 -7.19 -3.49 12.86
N LEU A 189 -5.92 -3.35 13.26
CA LEU A 189 -5.56 -2.71 14.53
C LEU A 189 -6.01 -1.24 14.57
N ALA A 190 -5.84 -0.51 13.48
CA ALA A 190 -6.31 0.86 13.34
C ALA A 190 -7.83 0.95 13.44
N MET A 191 -8.57 0.06 12.78
CA MET A 191 -10.02 0.00 12.86
C MET A 191 -10.52 -0.21 14.29
N ILE A 192 -9.90 -1.13 15.03
CA ILE A 192 -10.22 -1.38 16.45
C ILE A 192 -9.98 -0.11 17.28
N ARG A 193 -8.82 0.55 17.09
CA ARG A 193 -8.47 1.77 17.83
C ARG A 193 -9.42 2.92 17.54
N VAL A 194 -9.79 3.12 16.27
CA VAL A 194 -10.78 4.13 15.87
C VAL A 194 -12.12 3.85 16.55
N HIS A 195 -12.61 2.61 16.46
CA HIS A 195 -13.87 2.20 17.07
C HIS A 195 -13.89 2.42 18.59
N ASP A 196 -12.83 1.98 19.28
CA ASP A 196 -12.72 2.14 20.73
C ASP A 196 -12.62 3.61 21.14
N ALA A 197 -11.89 4.43 20.38
CA ALA A 197 -11.75 5.86 20.64
C ALA A 197 -13.06 6.62 20.42
N LEU A 198 -13.82 6.30 19.36
CA LEU A 198 -15.17 6.84 19.13
C LEU A 198 -16.11 6.50 20.29
N LYS A 199 -16.13 5.22 20.69
CA LYS A 199 -16.95 4.75 21.84
C LYS A 199 -16.57 5.43 23.15
N LYS A 200 -15.27 5.52 23.45
CA LYS A 200 -14.78 6.12 24.69
C LYS A 200 -15.18 7.59 24.83
N LYS A 201 -15.26 8.32 23.71
CA LYS A 201 -15.69 9.72 23.68
C LYS A 201 -17.21 9.89 23.52
N GLY A 202 -17.96 8.81 23.31
CA GLY A 202 -19.41 8.87 23.08
C GLY A 202 -19.80 9.59 21.79
N LEU A 203 -18.92 9.58 20.78
CA LEU A 203 -19.16 10.22 19.49
C LEU A 203 -20.20 9.43 18.69
N LYS A 204 -21.03 10.14 17.92
CA LYS A 204 -22.09 9.53 17.09
C LYS A 204 -21.57 9.04 15.74
N SER A 205 -20.37 9.46 15.37
CA SER A 205 -19.66 9.03 14.16
C SER A 205 -19.52 7.51 14.05
N ARG A 206 -19.62 6.99 12.83
CA ARG A 206 -19.58 5.55 12.55
C ARG A 206 -18.66 5.21 11.38
N MET A 207 -17.89 4.13 11.52
CA MET A 207 -17.15 3.53 10.42
C MET A 207 -18.09 2.70 9.55
N LEU A 208 -18.12 2.99 8.25
CA LEU A 208 -19.06 2.37 7.31
C LEU A 208 -18.41 1.23 6.53
N VAL A 209 -17.27 1.51 5.88
CA VAL A 209 -16.62 0.57 4.99
C VAL A 209 -15.11 0.70 5.10
N GLN A 210 -14.45 -0.45 4.92
CA GLN A 210 -13.02 -0.56 4.71
C GLN A 210 -12.77 -1.06 3.29
N VAL A 211 -11.93 -0.36 2.54
CA VAL A 211 -11.52 -0.71 1.18
C VAL A 211 -10.00 -0.62 1.13
N HIS A 212 -9.28 -1.62 0.62
CA HIS A 212 -7.80 -1.60 0.54
C HIS A 212 -7.08 -1.11 1.81
N ASP A 213 -6.50 0.10 1.78
CA ASP A 213 -5.81 0.83 2.82
C ASP A 213 -6.59 2.09 3.31
N GLU A 214 -7.85 2.23 2.88
CA GLU A 214 -8.78 3.28 3.28
C GLU A 214 -9.89 2.79 4.22
N ILE A 215 -10.31 3.66 5.14
CA ILE A 215 -11.55 3.55 5.92
C ILE A 215 -12.42 4.77 5.67
N LEU A 216 -13.71 4.54 5.45
CA LEU A 216 -14.72 5.58 5.29
C LEU A 216 -15.60 5.64 6.53
N LEU A 217 -15.71 6.83 7.11
CA LEU A 217 -16.58 7.14 8.23
C LEU A 217 -17.68 8.09 7.79
N GLU A 218 -18.84 7.95 8.42
CA GLU A 218 -19.88 8.97 8.41
C GLU A 218 -19.88 9.69 9.75
N VAL A 219 -19.85 11.02 9.70
CA VAL A 219 -19.46 11.88 10.81
C VAL A 219 -20.43 13.06 10.88
N PRO A 220 -21.05 13.36 12.04
CA PRO A 220 -21.83 14.59 12.20
C PRO A 220 -20.94 15.81 11.95
N LEU A 221 -21.46 16.84 11.28
CA LEU A 221 -20.71 18.08 11.02
C LEU A 221 -20.08 18.67 12.29
N ALA A 222 -20.78 18.60 13.42
CA ALA A 222 -20.30 19.09 14.72
C ALA A 222 -19.12 18.29 15.30
N GLU A 223 -18.92 17.04 14.89
CA GLU A 223 -17.86 16.14 15.37
C GLU A 223 -16.65 16.09 14.41
N ALA A 224 -16.75 16.69 13.22
CA ALA A 224 -15.80 16.52 12.12
C ALA A 224 -14.33 16.74 12.50
N ASP A 225 -14.02 17.87 13.13
CA ASP A 225 -12.65 18.20 13.52
C ASP A 225 -12.09 17.28 14.61
N GLU A 226 -12.93 16.87 15.56
CA GLU A 226 -12.53 15.97 16.64
C GLU A 226 -12.28 14.55 16.12
N VAL A 227 -13.18 14.05 15.28
CA VAL A 227 -13.07 12.73 14.67
C VAL A 227 -11.89 12.68 13.72
N ARG A 228 -11.62 13.74 12.96
CA ARG A 228 -10.43 13.83 12.09
C ARG A 228 -9.13 13.64 12.87
N LYS A 229 -8.96 14.35 13.98
CA LYS A 229 -7.75 14.21 14.83
C LYS A 229 -7.65 12.81 15.41
N LEU A 230 -8.76 12.31 15.95
CA LEU A 230 -8.86 10.99 16.56
C LEU A 230 -8.50 9.87 15.57
N VAL A 231 -9.05 9.91 14.35
CA VAL A 231 -8.78 8.93 13.30
C VAL A 231 -7.31 8.97 12.90
N LYS A 232 -6.75 10.18 12.70
CA LYS A 232 -5.32 10.34 12.36
C LYS A 232 -4.41 9.72 13.41
N GLU A 233 -4.63 10.06 14.68
CA GLU A 233 -3.84 9.53 15.81
C GLU A 233 -3.98 8.01 15.95
N ALA A 234 -5.20 7.48 15.78
CA ALA A 234 -5.47 6.05 15.89
C ALA A 234 -4.79 5.24 14.78
N MET A 235 -4.83 5.75 13.54
CA MET A 235 -4.19 5.12 12.38
C MET A 235 -2.66 5.25 12.44
N GLU A 236 -2.12 6.46 12.57
CA GLU A 236 -0.66 6.67 12.59
C GLU A 236 0.01 5.98 13.80
N GLY A 237 -0.73 5.81 14.90
CA GLY A 237 -0.25 5.07 16.07
C GLY A 237 -0.40 3.55 15.98
N ALA A 238 -1.07 3.00 14.96
CA ALA A 238 -1.52 1.60 14.92
C ALA A 238 -0.38 0.57 15.06
N ALA A 239 0.81 0.91 14.58
CA ALA A 239 2.04 0.13 14.76
C ALA A 239 3.26 1.04 14.88
N LYS A 240 4.30 0.55 15.56
CA LYS A 240 5.59 1.23 15.64
C LYS A 240 6.52 0.66 14.57
N LEU A 241 6.84 1.47 13.57
CA LEU A 241 7.75 1.12 12.48
C LEU A 241 9.03 1.99 12.57
N SER A 242 10.02 1.69 11.73
CA SER A 242 11.24 2.51 11.58
C SER A 242 11.04 3.75 10.70
N VAL A 243 9.89 3.82 10.03
CA VAL A 243 9.42 4.96 9.24
C VAL A 243 8.01 5.34 9.71
N PRO A 244 7.59 6.61 9.65
CA PRO A 244 6.28 7.01 10.14
C PRO A 244 5.16 6.36 9.31
N LEU A 245 4.10 5.90 9.98
CA LEU A 245 2.80 5.69 9.30
C LEU A 245 2.17 7.07 9.07
N VAL A 246 1.62 7.29 7.88
CA VAL A 246 0.99 8.56 7.51
C VAL A 246 -0.43 8.26 7.06
N ALA A 247 -1.40 8.90 7.71
CA ALA A 247 -2.80 8.83 7.34
C ALA A 247 -3.23 10.17 6.71
N ASP A 248 -3.61 10.10 5.44
CA ASP A 248 -4.17 11.22 4.68
C ASP A 248 -5.68 11.21 4.90
N ILE A 249 -6.23 12.34 5.35
CA ILE A 249 -7.65 12.45 5.72
C ILE A 249 -8.32 13.56 4.94
N HIS A 250 -9.39 13.18 4.26
CA HIS A 250 -10.22 14.02 3.43
C HIS A 250 -11.68 13.92 3.88
N THR A 251 -12.46 14.96 3.57
CA THR A 251 -13.89 15.03 3.93
C THR A 251 -14.69 15.54 2.76
N GLY A 252 -15.91 15.06 2.59
CA GLY A 252 -16.78 15.48 1.48
C GLY A 252 -18.24 15.17 1.72
N ALA A 253 -19.11 15.79 0.90
CA ALA A 253 -20.55 15.53 0.91
C ALA A 253 -20.93 14.27 0.11
N SER A 254 -19.97 13.64 -0.56
CA SER A 254 -20.10 12.33 -1.20
C SER A 254 -18.79 11.55 -1.09
N TRP A 255 -18.81 10.25 -1.38
CA TRP A 255 -17.58 9.45 -1.35
C TRP A 255 -16.59 9.88 -2.46
N TYR A 256 -17.08 10.52 -3.51
CA TYR A 256 -16.22 11.11 -4.54
C TYR A 256 -15.50 12.37 -4.03
N GLU A 257 -16.20 13.25 -3.31
CA GLU A 257 -15.62 14.49 -2.78
C GLU A 257 -14.68 14.27 -1.60
N ALA A 258 -14.90 13.19 -0.85
CA ALA A 258 -14.04 12.81 0.24
C ALA A 258 -12.73 12.16 -0.20
N LYS A 259 -12.42 12.05 -1.51
CA LYS A 259 -11.23 11.37 -2.04
C LYS A 259 -10.34 12.28 -2.89
#